data_AF-A0A8I1V602-F1
#
_entry.id   AF-A0A8I1V602-F1
#
_cell.length_a   1.000
_cell.length_b   1.000
_cell.length_c   1.000
_cell.angle_alpha   90.00
_cell.angle_beta   90.00
_cell.angle_gamma   90.00
#
_symmetry.space_group_name_H-M   'P 1'
#
loop_
_entity.id
_entity.type
_entity.pdbx_description
1 polymer ?
#
loop_
_entity_poly.entity_id
_entity_poly.type
_entity_poly.pdbx_seq_one_letter_code
_entity_poly.pdbx_strand_id
1 'polypeptide(L)' 'MLYRKNITRPESLLRVAGGVALIAAGLWWLAASPLGLVLAASGVGSILSGAFGYCPACAMVGRKPVE' A
#
# COMPACT_ATOMS: atom_id res chain seq x y z
N MET A 1 2.84 -19.94 -9.76
CA MET A 1 1.83 -19.52 -8.76
C MET A 1 1.82 -17.99 -8.74
N LEU A 2 0.81 -17.35 -9.34
CA LEU A 2 0.79 -15.88 -9.50
C LEU A 2 0.50 -15.13 -8.20
N TYR A 3 0.01 -15.81 -7.16
CA TYR A 3 -0.35 -15.23 -5.88
C TYR A 3 0.22 -16.05 -4.72
N ARG A 4 1.38 -15.63 -4.21
CA ARG A 4 2.01 -16.16 -2.99
C ARG A 4 2.24 -14.97 -2.08
N LYS A 5 1.72 -15.02 -0.85
CA LYS A 5 1.83 -13.89 0.09
C LYS A 5 3.30 -13.57 0.30
N ASN A 6 3.69 -12.31 0.17
CA ASN A 6 5.06 -11.84 0.39
C ASN A 6 5.18 -10.80 1.51
N ILE A 7 4.05 -10.49 2.16
CA ILE A 7 3.91 -9.52 3.24
C ILE A 7 3.55 -10.24 4.53
N THR A 8 4.28 -10.01 5.62
CA THR A 8 3.93 -10.53 6.94
C THR A 8 2.73 -9.80 7.54
N ARG A 9 2.07 -10.40 8.54
CA ARG A 9 0.92 -9.77 9.23
C ARG A 9 1.18 -8.35 9.78
N PRO A 10 2.30 -8.04 10.46
CA PRO A 10 2.55 -6.68 10.94
C PRO A 10 2.72 -5.68 9.79
N GLU A 11 3.39 -6.07 8.71
CA GLU A 11 3.56 -5.21 7.54
C GLU A 11 2.25 -4.94 6.80
N SER A 12 1.38 -5.95 6.72
CA SER A 12 0.03 -5.79 6.18
C SER A 12 -0.74 -4.71 6.94
N LEU A 13 -0.72 -4.76 8.27
CA LEU A 13 -1.36 -3.75 9.12
C LEU A 13 -0.75 -2.35 8.91
N LEU A 14 0.58 -2.25 8.90
CA LEU A 14 1.27 -0.98 8.68
C LEU A 14 0.94 -0.36 7.32
N ARG A 15 0.80 -1.18 6.27
CA ARG A 15 0.45 -0.71 4.92
C ARG A 15 -0.98 -0.21 4.83
N VAL A 16 -1.92 -0.87 5.51
CA VAL A 16 -3.30 -0.40 5.57
C VAL A 16 -3.37 0.92 6.34
N ALA A 17 -2.78 0.99 7.53
CA ALA A 17 -2.76 2.20 8.34
C ALA A 17 -2.07 3.37 7.63
N GLY A 18 -0.89 3.13 7.05
CA GLY A 18 -0.16 4.12 6.27
C GLY A 18 -0.91 4.58 5.02
N GLY A 19 -1.59 3.65 4.33
CA GLY A 19 -2.40 4.00 3.16
C GLY A 19 -3.61 4.88 3.52
N VAL A 20 -4.28 4.62 4.65
CA VAL A 20 -5.33 5.50 5.18
C VAL A 20 -4.78 6.89 5.50
N ALA A 21 -3.61 6.97 6.13
CA ALA A 21 -2.96 8.24 6.43
C ALA A 21 -2.60 9.03 5.16
N LEU A 22 -2.12 8.35 4.11
CA LEU A 22 -1.81 9.00 2.82
C LEU A 22 -3.06 9.56 2.13
N ILE A 23 -4.18 8.83 2.17
CA ILE A 23 -5.46 9.32 1.65
C ILE A 23 -5.94 10.53 2.43
N ALA A 24 -5.90 10.45 3.76
CA ALA A 24 -6.27 11.55 4.65
C ALA A 24 -5.44 12.82 4.37
N ALA A 25 -4.12 12.67 4.27
CA ALA A 25 -3.22 13.78 3.95
C ALA A 25 -3.47 14.36 2.55
N GLY A 26 -3.64 13.50 1.53
CA GLY A 26 -3.88 13.92 0.16
C GLY A 26 -5.20 14.70 -0.02
N LEU A 27 -6.25 14.27 0.67
CA LEU A 27 -7.58 14.88 0.55
C LEU A 27 -7.73 16.12 1.44
N TRP A 28 -7.33 16.06 2.71
CA TRP A 28 -7.53 17.17 3.64
C TRP A 28 -6.39 18.19 3.64
N TRP A 29 -5.14 17.74 3.73
CA TRP A 29 -4.00 18.65 3.85
C TRP A 29 -3.62 19.29 2.52
N LEU A 30 -3.71 18.50 1.44
CA LEU A 30 -3.41 18.95 0.08
C LEU A 30 -4.67 19.39 -0.69
N ALA A 31 -5.82 19.49 -0.01
CA ALA A 31 -7.10 19.98 -0.55
C ALA A 31 -7.48 19.35 -1.90
N ALA A 32 -7.23 18.05 -2.08
CA ALA A 32 -7.45 17.33 -3.33
C ALA A 32 -6.78 17.97 -4.57
N SER A 33 -5.68 18.69 -4.37
CA SER A 33 -4.80 19.15 -5.46
C SER A 33 -4.31 17.94 -6.30
N PRO A 34 -3.81 18.16 -7.53
CA PRO A 34 -3.29 17.07 -8.36
C PRO A 34 -2.27 16.18 -7.62
N LEU A 35 -1.39 16.80 -6.82
CA LEU A 35 -0.42 16.08 -6.00
C LEU A 35 -1.08 15.34 -4.84
N GLY A 36 -2.13 15.91 -4.23
CA GLY A 36 -2.97 15.24 -3.23
C GLY A 36 -3.71 14.02 -3.78
N LEU A 37 -4.19 14.07 -5.03
CA LEU A 37 -4.83 12.94 -5.69
C LEU A 37 -3.85 11.81 -5.99
N VAL A 38 -2.64 12.13 -6.48
CA VAL A 38 -1.57 11.14 -6.66
C VAL A 38 -1.20 10.49 -5.32
N LEU A 39 -1.10 11.29 -4.25
CA LEU A 39 -0.83 10.79 -2.91
C LEU A 39 -1.95 9.85 -2.42
N ALA A 40 -3.21 10.25 -2.56
CA ALA A 40 -4.36 9.42 -2.21
C ALA A 40 -4.40 8.11 -3.02
N ALA A 41 -4.12 8.16 -4.32
CA ALA A 41 -4.04 6.98 -5.18
C ALA A 41 -2.93 6.02 -4.73
N SER A 42 -1.77 6.54 -4.33
CA SER A 42 -0.69 5.72 -3.75
C SER A 42 -1.12 5.06 -2.43
N GLY A 43 -1.91 5.77 -1.61
CA GLY A 43 -2.50 5.24 -0.38
C GLY A 43 -3.45 4.07 -0.66
N VAL A 44 -4.31 4.18 -1.68
CA VAL A 44 -5.18 3.08 -2.13
C VAL A 44 -4.34 1.86 -2.53
N GLY A 45 -3.29 2.05 -3.33
CA GLY A 45 -2.38 0.96 -3.71
C GLY A 45 -1.70 0.29 -2.51
N SER A 46 -1.32 1.07 -1.49
CA SER A 46 -0.77 0.55 -0.23
C SER A 46 -1.79 -0.32 0.52
N ILE A 47 -3.03 0.15 0.67
CA ILE A 47 -4.12 -0.60 1.33
C ILE A 47 -4.38 -1.91 0.61
N LEU A 48 -4.53 -1.89 -0.71
CA LEU A 48 -4.78 -3.10 -1.50
C LEU A 48 -3.63 -4.11 -1.31
N SER A 49 -2.38 -3.65 -1.37
CA SER A 49 -1.22 -4.51 -1.15
C SER A 49 -1.20 -5.13 0.26
N GLY A 50 -1.61 -4.36 1.27
CA GLY A 50 -1.75 -4.84 2.65
C GLY A 50 -2.89 -5.85 2.80
N ALA A 51 -4.07 -5.56 2.25
CA ALA A 51 -5.27 -6.39 2.34
C ALA A 51 -5.09 -7.76 1.66
N PHE A 52 -4.48 -7.78 0.48
CA PHE A 52 -4.15 -9.03 -0.23
C PHE A 52 -2.87 -9.69 0.33
N GLY A 53 -2.01 -8.97 1.05
CA GLY A 53 -0.76 -9.52 1.55
C GLY A 53 0.25 -9.84 0.44
N TYR A 54 0.09 -9.17 -0.71
CA TYR A 54 0.99 -9.25 -1.85
C TYR A 54 1.35 -7.85 -2.33
N CYS A 55 2.64 -7.59 -2.42
CA CYS A 55 3.18 -6.34 -2.95
C CYS A 55 3.98 -6.61 -4.22
N PRO A 56 3.54 -6.13 -5.41
CA PRO A 56 4.24 -6.35 -6.67
C PRO A 56 5.60 -5.64 -6.69
N ALA A 57 5.70 -4.41 -6.18
CA ALA A 57 6.97 -3.69 -6.07
C ALA A 57 8.01 -4.46 -5.24
N CYS A 58 7.58 -5.07 -4.15
CA CYS A 58 8.43 -5.85 -3.26
C CYS A 58 8.87 -7.15 -3.95
N ALA A 59 7.97 -7.80 -4.71
CA ALA A 59 8.30 -8.98 -5.51
C ALA A 59 9.31 -8.66 -6.63
N MET A 60 9.18 -7.50 -7.30
CA MET A 60 10.14 -7.05 -8.32
C MET A 60 11.55 -6.83 -7.76
N VAL A 61 11.65 -6.46 -6.48
CA VAL A 61 12.94 -6.31 -5.75
C VAL A 61 13.46 -7.66 -5.22
N GLY A 62 12.82 -8.78 -5.56
CA GLY A 62 13.27 -10.13 -5.19
C GLY A 62 12.81 -10.62 -3.83
N ARG A 63 11.78 -9.99 -3.25
CA ARG A 63 11.23 -10.43 -1.96
C ARG A 63 10.64 -11.84 -2.05
N LYS A 64 11.12 -12.71 -1.16
CA LYS A 64 10.65 -14.10 -1.06
C LYS A 64 9.24 -14.16 -0.45
N PRO A 65 8.39 -15.10 -0.88
CA PRO A 65 7.12 -15.38 -0.22
C PRO A 65 7.29 -15.74 1.26
N VAL A 66 6.29 -15.40 2.06
CA VAL A 66 6.17 -15.79 3.47
C VAL A 66 5.23 -16.99 3.55
N GLU A 67 5.83 -18.17 3.48
CA GLU A 67 5.23 -19.48 3.68
C GLU A 67 6.10 -20.29 4.63
#